data_AF-A0A7W2RKL6-F1
#
_entry.id   AF-A0A7W2RKL6-F1
#
_cell.length_a   1.000
_cell.length_b   1.000
_cell.length_c   1.000
_cell.angle_alpha   90.00
_cell.angle_beta   90.00
_cell.angle_gamma   90.00
#
_symmetry.space_group_name_H-M   'P 1'
#
loop_
_entity.id
_entity.type
_entity.pdbx_description
1 polymer ?
#
loop_
_entity_poly.entity_id
_entity_poly.type
_entity_poly.pdbx_seq_one_letter_code
_entity_poly.pdbx_strand_id
1 'polypeptide(L)'
;MSRLRARRHLVEHENVERWLVSYADYMTLLFALFVVLYAMARVNEKPFATATESLGRVFQAQEAQTKNRGHGDDILPVNSVKTKQVLFGDAIVDVAEPDIVSGEVNLSTVSDTQVGSSLSSLEKDLHEALYELVESGYAQLQIDGDWLEIELNSSLLFPSGSASPTNGAKDILLVIYQIIAETNNYIRVRGYTDNQAIKTEIFSSNWELSVFRATAILRTLEALTLNPARMAIEGYGQYYPSADNSTSAGRAKNRRVVIALSKYGLEKAKVVAPPTISEENVAVINRNSTSIADDEIRVIELDNGGIRITTRAETNANNEATKPSQAKTNE
;
A
#
# COMPACT_ATOMS: atom_id res chain seq x y z
N MET A 1 -4.07 105.34 -6.53
CA MET A 1 -3.10 104.56 -5.74
C MET A 1 -3.62 104.38 -4.33
N SER A 2 -4.10 103.19 -3.95
CA SER A 2 -4.24 102.80 -2.54
C SER A 2 -4.27 101.28 -2.44
N ARG A 3 -3.36 100.76 -1.63
CA ARG A 3 -2.81 99.40 -1.67
C ARG A 3 -3.80 98.36 -1.12
N LEU A 4 -4.05 97.30 -1.89
CA LEU A 4 -4.67 96.07 -1.40
C LEU A 4 -3.68 95.35 -0.47
N ARG A 5 -4.05 95.23 0.81
CA ARG A 5 -3.27 94.55 1.84
C ARG A 5 -3.53 93.05 1.73
N ALA A 6 -2.61 92.32 1.11
CA ALA A 6 -2.64 90.86 1.08
C ALA A 6 -2.40 90.31 2.49
N ARG A 7 -3.37 89.58 3.05
CA ARG A 7 -3.16 88.71 4.21
C ARG A 7 -2.34 87.51 3.72
N ARG A 8 -1.09 87.40 4.16
CA ARG A 8 -0.32 86.16 4.05
C ARG A 8 -0.91 85.18 5.07
N HIS A 9 -1.49 84.09 4.59
CA HIS A 9 -1.64 82.89 5.40
C HIS A 9 -0.23 82.38 5.73
N LEU A 10 0.14 82.41 7.01
CA LEU A 10 1.22 81.57 7.50
C LEU A 10 0.77 80.12 7.35
N VAL A 11 1.49 79.35 6.56
CA VAL A 11 1.34 77.89 6.50
C VAL A 11 2.12 77.36 7.70
N GLU A 12 1.41 77.02 8.78
CA GLU A 12 1.96 76.21 9.87
C GLU A 12 2.31 74.82 9.34
N HIS A 13 3.56 74.41 9.52
CA HIS A 13 4.03 73.05 9.25
C HIS A 13 3.72 72.14 10.45
N GLU A 14 2.45 71.90 10.75
CA GLU A 14 2.05 71.01 11.88
C GLU A 14 1.60 69.60 11.47
N ASN A 15 1.71 69.21 10.20
CA ASN A 15 1.17 67.92 9.73
C ASN A 15 2.22 66.85 9.38
N VAL A 16 3.51 67.13 9.56
CA VAL A 16 4.59 66.17 9.24
C VAL A 16 4.87 65.20 10.40
N GLU A 17 4.30 65.38 11.57
CA GLU A 17 4.55 64.49 12.72
C GLU A 17 3.48 63.39 12.88
N ARG A 18 2.35 63.49 12.17
CA ARG A 18 1.21 62.58 12.37
C ARG A 18 1.42 61.18 11.78
N TRP A 19 2.20 61.06 10.71
CA TRP A 19 2.57 59.75 10.14
C TRP A 19 3.63 59.03 10.98
N LEU A 20 4.48 59.79 11.69
CA LEU A 20 5.45 59.25 12.63
C LEU A 20 4.77 58.56 13.81
N VAL A 21 3.63 59.10 14.27
CA VAL A 21 2.85 58.49 15.38
C VAL A 21 2.27 57.13 14.97
N SER A 22 1.69 57.00 13.78
CA SER A 22 1.17 55.70 13.30
C SER A 22 2.28 54.69 13.01
N TYR A 23 3.44 55.16 12.53
CA TYR A 23 4.62 54.32 12.34
C TYR A 23 5.21 53.83 13.67
N ALA A 24 5.30 54.74 14.66
CA ALA A 24 5.74 54.40 16.01
C ALA A 24 4.80 53.39 16.66
N ASP A 25 3.47 53.56 16.51
CA ASP A 25 2.47 52.61 17.00
C ASP A 25 2.67 51.21 16.37
N TYR A 26 2.81 51.13 15.04
CA TYR A 26 3.08 49.86 14.35
C TYR A 26 4.39 49.19 14.83
N MET A 27 5.46 49.95 15.02
CA MET A 27 6.72 49.43 15.55
C MET A 27 6.59 48.90 16.98
N THR A 28 5.80 49.57 17.82
CA THR A 28 5.52 49.08 19.18
C THR A 28 4.60 47.86 19.20
N LEU A 29 3.63 47.76 18.29
CA LEU A 29 2.79 46.57 18.13
C LEU A 29 3.60 45.37 17.63
N LEU A 30 4.49 45.57 16.66
CA LEU A 30 5.40 44.53 16.17
C LEU A 30 6.34 44.06 17.28
N PHE A 31 6.89 45.00 18.06
CA PHE A 31 7.74 44.67 19.20
C PHE A 31 6.99 43.89 20.28
N ALA A 32 5.78 44.32 20.65
CA ALA A 32 4.94 43.61 21.62
C ALA A 32 4.59 42.19 21.14
N LEU A 33 4.20 42.04 19.87
CA LEU A 33 3.96 40.74 19.25
C LEU A 33 5.22 39.86 19.31
N PHE A 34 6.37 40.41 18.97
CA PHE A 34 7.64 39.68 18.99
C PHE A 34 8.05 39.25 20.40
N VAL A 35 7.83 40.09 21.41
CA VAL A 35 8.07 39.76 22.83
C VAL A 35 7.15 38.63 23.29
N VAL A 36 5.87 38.65 22.91
CA VAL A 36 4.93 37.55 23.22
C VAL A 36 5.35 36.25 22.55
N LEU A 37 5.69 36.29 21.26
CA LEU A 37 6.18 35.12 20.51
C LEU A 37 7.50 34.60 21.08
N TYR A 38 8.41 35.49 21.46
CA TYR A 38 9.67 35.14 22.11
C TYR A 38 9.44 34.49 23.49
N ALA A 39 8.46 34.99 24.25
CA ALA A 39 8.08 34.40 25.53
C ALA A 39 7.51 32.99 25.34
N MET A 40 6.65 32.77 24.34
CA MET A 40 6.14 31.43 24.00
C MET A 40 7.26 30.49 23.53
N ALA A 41 8.20 30.99 22.70
CA ALA A 41 9.34 30.22 22.23
C ALA A 41 10.36 29.90 23.35
N ARG A 42 10.38 30.71 24.42
CA ARG A 42 11.21 30.50 25.63
C ARG A 42 10.48 29.76 26.74
N VAL A 43 9.25 29.28 26.54
CA VAL A 43 8.61 28.37 27.51
C VAL A 43 9.39 27.06 27.51
N ASN A 44 10.24 26.92 28.52
CA ASN A 44 10.91 25.68 28.85
C ASN A 44 9.89 24.53 28.89
N GLU A 45 10.20 23.35 28.36
CA GLU A 45 9.30 22.17 28.37
C GLU A 45 8.98 21.64 29.79
N LYS A 46 9.74 22.09 30.79
CA LYS A 46 9.71 21.59 32.17
C LYS A 46 8.37 21.78 32.91
N PRO A 47 7.63 22.91 32.79
CA PRO A 47 6.33 23.07 33.43
C PRO A 47 5.26 22.16 32.82
N PHE A 48 5.32 21.91 31.50
CA PHE A 48 4.38 21.00 30.84
C PHE A 48 4.61 19.56 31.31
N ALA A 49 5.88 19.14 31.43
CA ALA A 49 6.24 17.86 32.04
C ALA A 49 5.79 17.75 33.50
N THR A 50 5.87 18.84 34.29
CA THR A 50 5.43 18.83 35.70
C THR A 50 3.90 18.79 35.82
N ALA A 51 3.19 19.43 34.88
CA ALA A 51 1.73 19.39 34.81
C ALA A 51 1.22 17.99 34.41
N THR A 52 1.85 17.35 33.42
CA THR A 52 1.51 15.97 33.03
C THR A 52 1.95 14.95 34.09
N GLU A 53 3.07 15.18 34.80
CA GLU A 53 3.49 14.35 35.93
C GLU A 53 2.53 14.46 37.11
N SER A 54 2.07 15.67 37.46
CA SER A 54 1.10 15.85 38.53
C SER A 54 -0.29 15.30 38.17
N LEU A 55 -0.75 15.48 36.92
CA LEU A 55 -1.95 14.79 36.43
C LEU A 55 -1.78 13.26 36.46
N GLY A 56 -0.66 12.74 35.95
CA GLY A 56 -0.33 11.32 35.96
C GLY A 56 -0.30 10.73 37.37
N ARG A 57 0.23 11.49 38.34
CA ARG A 57 0.20 11.11 39.77
C ARG A 57 -1.21 11.11 40.35
N VAL A 58 -2.10 12.02 39.95
CA VAL A 58 -3.50 12.00 40.43
C VAL A 58 -4.28 10.82 39.83
N PHE A 59 -3.99 10.44 38.58
CA PHE A 59 -4.56 9.25 37.95
C PHE A 59 -3.94 7.94 38.46
N GLN A 60 -2.67 7.93 38.87
CA GLN A 60 -1.99 6.76 39.47
C GLN A 60 -2.17 6.63 41.00
N ALA A 61 -2.43 7.72 41.73
CA ALA A 61 -2.58 7.70 43.18
C ALA A 61 -3.92 7.10 43.67
N GLN A 62 -4.84 6.78 42.76
CA GLN A 62 -6.08 6.08 43.08
C GLN A 62 -5.88 4.55 43.28
N GLU A 63 -4.71 3.99 42.95
CA GLU A 63 -4.39 2.58 43.24
C GLU A 63 -3.26 2.49 44.27
N ALA A 64 -3.64 2.73 45.52
CA ALA A 64 -2.80 2.41 46.66
C ALA A 64 -2.66 0.88 46.79
N GLN A 65 -1.41 0.45 46.98
CA GLN A 65 -0.91 -0.86 47.49
C GLN A 65 -0.56 -1.91 46.44
N THR A 66 0.61 -2.57 46.41
CA THR A 66 1.78 -2.64 47.29
C THR A 66 3.01 -2.99 46.44
N LYS A 67 4.16 -2.37 46.75
CA LYS A 67 5.44 -2.62 46.09
C LYS A 67 6.04 -3.94 46.59
N ASN A 68 5.93 -5.03 45.80
CA ASN A 68 6.87 -6.14 45.91
C ASN A 68 8.19 -5.70 45.28
N ARG A 69 9.25 -5.70 46.08
CA ARG A 69 10.62 -5.40 45.64
C ARG A 69 11.16 -6.62 44.89
N GLY A 70 11.30 -6.52 43.58
CA GLY A 70 12.03 -7.45 42.74
C GLY A 70 12.41 -6.74 41.44
N HIS A 71 13.69 -6.73 41.09
CA HIS A 71 14.19 -6.12 39.86
C HIS A 71 13.73 -6.93 38.65
N GLY A 72 12.82 -6.35 37.87
CA GLY A 72 12.37 -6.85 36.58
C GLY A 72 11.42 -5.81 36.02
N ASP A 73 11.87 -5.12 34.97
CA ASP A 73 11.13 -4.07 34.29
C ASP A 73 10.01 -4.73 33.48
N ASP A 74 8.80 -4.73 34.01
CA ASP A 74 7.61 -5.24 33.33
C ASP A 74 6.59 -4.10 33.25
N ILE A 75 6.40 -3.60 32.03
CA ILE A 75 5.68 -2.36 31.68
C ILE A 75 4.22 -2.61 31.27
N LEU A 76 3.65 -3.77 31.58
CA LEU A 76 2.24 -4.06 31.37
C LEU A 76 1.57 -4.57 32.66
N PRO A 77 0.55 -3.87 33.21
CA PRO A 77 -0.24 -4.38 34.31
C PRO A 77 -1.25 -5.42 33.80
N VAL A 78 -0.80 -6.65 33.61
CA VAL A 78 -1.72 -7.77 33.42
C VAL A 78 -2.36 -8.11 34.76
N ASN A 79 -3.66 -7.85 34.89
CA ASN A 79 -4.48 -8.31 36.00
C ASN A 79 -4.59 -9.84 35.96
N SER A 80 -3.55 -10.53 36.44
CA SER A 80 -3.61 -11.96 36.68
C SER A 80 -4.11 -12.19 38.10
N VAL A 81 -5.35 -12.67 38.20
CA VAL A 81 -5.90 -13.15 39.47
C VAL A 81 -5.04 -14.35 39.89
N LYS A 82 -4.18 -14.18 40.89
CA LYS A 82 -3.45 -15.29 41.52
C LYS A 82 -4.43 -16.18 42.29
N THR A 83 -5.10 -17.07 41.58
CA THR A 83 -5.81 -18.19 42.21
C THR A 83 -4.77 -19.13 42.80
N LYS A 84 -4.70 -19.17 44.14
CA LYS A 84 -3.80 -20.05 44.90
C LYS A 84 -4.46 -21.43 45.10
N GLN A 85 -4.87 -22.08 44.02
CA GLN A 85 -5.25 -23.49 44.07
C GLN A 85 -4.21 -24.31 43.32
N VAL A 86 -3.52 -25.17 44.07
CA VAL A 86 -2.63 -26.19 43.52
C VAL A 86 -3.52 -27.31 43.01
N LEU A 87 -3.84 -27.30 41.70
CA LEU A 87 -4.43 -28.47 41.06
C LEU A 87 -3.31 -29.50 40.85
N PHE A 88 -3.49 -30.68 41.42
CA PHE A 88 -2.66 -31.85 41.16
C PHE A 88 -2.84 -32.28 39.70
N GLY A 89 -1.75 -32.36 38.95
CA GLY A 89 -1.72 -32.86 37.57
C GLY A 89 -0.31 -32.68 36.98
N ASP A 90 0.18 -33.70 36.28
CA ASP A 90 1.58 -33.87 35.87
C ASP A 90 2.27 -32.58 35.40
N ALA A 91 3.49 -32.40 35.90
CA ALA A 91 4.40 -31.34 35.48
C ALA A 91 4.54 -31.37 33.95
N ILE A 92 4.13 -30.28 33.31
CA ILE A 92 4.50 -29.99 31.93
C ILE A 92 6.02 -29.84 31.95
N VAL A 93 6.71 -30.74 31.25
CA VAL A 93 8.14 -30.72 31.00
C VAL A 93 8.56 -29.31 30.64
N ASP A 94 9.62 -28.79 31.28
CA ASP A 94 10.26 -27.52 30.92
C ASP A 94 10.54 -27.55 29.41
N VAL A 95 9.71 -26.84 28.65
CA VAL A 95 9.95 -26.59 27.24
C VAL A 95 11.16 -25.68 27.21
N ALA A 96 12.25 -26.19 26.64
CA ALA A 96 13.48 -25.44 26.45
C ALA A 96 13.15 -24.04 25.92
N GLU A 97 13.64 -23.01 26.63
CA GLU A 97 13.49 -21.62 26.24
C GLU A 97 13.88 -21.47 24.76
N PRO A 98 13.11 -20.73 23.95
CA PRO A 98 13.53 -20.46 22.58
C PRO A 98 14.83 -19.66 22.66
N ASP A 99 15.93 -20.23 22.15
CA ASP A 99 17.18 -19.51 21.95
C ASP A 99 16.85 -18.22 21.19
N ILE A 100 16.99 -17.09 21.89
CA ILE A 100 16.96 -15.76 21.28
C ILE A 100 18.18 -15.67 20.38
N VAL A 101 18.01 -16.08 19.13
CA VAL A 101 18.99 -15.85 18.08
C VAL A 101 19.15 -14.34 17.99
N SER A 102 20.32 -13.85 18.38
CA SER A 102 20.70 -12.42 18.41
C SER A 102 20.91 -11.87 16.99
N GLY A 103 19.95 -12.13 16.11
CA GLY A 103 19.81 -11.47 14.82
C GLY A 103 18.82 -10.34 14.99
N GLU A 104 19.25 -9.12 14.66
CA GLU A 104 18.38 -7.97 14.53
C GLU A 104 17.14 -8.38 13.72
N VAL A 105 15.99 -8.48 14.39
CA VAL A 105 14.71 -8.59 13.68
C VAL A 105 14.51 -7.23 13.04
N ASN A 106 14.95 -7.09 11.79
CA ASN A 106 14.58 -5.99 10.94
C ASN A 106 13.05 -6.00 10.81
N LEU A 107 12.38 -5.13 11.58
CA LEU A 107 10.93 -4.91 11.53
C LEU A 107 10.45 -4.33 10.18
N SER A 108 11.34 -4.17 9.20
CA SER A 108 10.99 -3.95 7.80
C SER A 108 10.49 -5.25 7.16
N THR A 109 9.40 -5.82 7.68
CA THR A 109 8.63 -6.89 7.03
C THR A 109 7.68 -6.28 5.99
N VAL A 110 8.17 -5.37 5.14
CA VAL A 110 7.71 -5.39 3.75
C VAL A 110 8.65 -6.38 3.10
N SER A 111 8.27 -7.65 3.12
CA SER A 111 9.05 -8.71 2.52
C SER A 111 9.47 -8.29 1.11
N ASP A 112 10.75 -8.47 0.78
CA ASP A 112 11.36 -8.25 -0.55
C ASP A 112 10.59 -8.94 -1.71
N THR A 113 9.55 -9.73 -1.40
CA THR A 113 8.62 -10.33 -2.36
C THR A 113 7.72 -9.31 -3.08
N GLN A 114 7.53 -8.11 -2.54
CA GLN A 114 6.65 -7.08 -3.12
C GLN A 114 7.38 -5.97 -3.86
N VAL A 115 8.72 -5.92 -3.78
CA VAL A 115 9.52 -4.94 -4.52
C VAL A 115 9.62 -5.41 -5.98
N GLY A 116 9.12 -4.59 -6.91
CA GLY A 116 9.23 -4.81 -8.34
C GLY A 116 10.67 -4.66 -8.85
N SER A 117 10.87 -4.47 -10.16
CA SER A 117 12.20 -4.18 -10.70
C SER A 117 12.74 -2.87 -10.10
N SER A 118 14.07 -2.74 -9.98
CA SER A 118 14.67 -1.54 -9.42
C SER A 118 14.33 -0.32 -10.28
N LEU A 119 13.75 0.71 -9.65
CA LEU A 119 13.30 1.92 -10.36
C LEU A 119 14.47 2.64 -11.04
N SER A 120 15.68 2.58 -10.47
CA SER A 120 16.86 3.25 -11.01
C SER A 120 17.40 2.61 -12.29
N SER A 121 17.33 1.27 -12.44
CA SER A 121 17.71 0.66 -13.73
C SER A 121 16.68 0.99 -14.79
N LEU A 122 15.39 0.93 -14.42
CA LEU A 122 14.28 1.24 -15.31
C LEU A 122 14.31 2.69 -15.78
N GLU A 123 14.63 3.63 -14.90
CA GLU A 123 14.86 5.04 -15.23
C GLU A 123 15.96 5.18 -16.28
N LYS A 124 17.11 4.52 -16.07
CA LYS A 124 18.23 4.58 -17.00
C LYS A 124 17.86 4.03 -18.37
N ASP A 125 17.22 2.86 -18.42
CA ASP A 125 16.83 2.21 -19.67
C ASP A 125 15.80 3.06 -20.43
N LEU A 126 14.83 3.66 -19.71
CA LEU A 126 13.86 4.59 -20.28
C LEU A 126 14.51 5.90 -20.74
N HIS A 127 15.48 6.42 -20.01
CA HIS A 127 16.20 7.64 -20.39
C HIS A 127 16.99 7.42 -21.68
N GLU A 128 17.62 6.24 -21.86
CA GLU A 128 18.32 5.87 -23.08
C GLU A 128 17.36 5.73 -24.26
N ALA A 129 16.25 5.01 -24.08
CA ALA A 129 15.29 4.78 -25.16
C ALA A 129 14.47 6.02 -25.57
N LEU A 130 14.24 6.95 -24.62
CA LEU A 130 13.48 8.18 -24.85
C LEU A 130 14.37 9.41 -24.99
N TYR A 131 15.69 9.24 -25.18
CA TYR A 131 16.66 10.34 -25.20
C TYR A 131 16.25 11.48 -26.14
N GLU A 132 15.84 11.17 -27.37
CA GLU A 132 15.40 12.19 -28.35
C GLU A 132 14.17 12.98 -27.88
N LEU A 133 13.22 12.32 -27.19
CA LEU A 133 12.00 12.95 -26.68
C LEU A 133 12.29 13.81 -25.45
N VAL A 134 13.24 13.40 -24.62
CA VAL A 134 13.69 14.15 -23.44
C VAL A 134 14.44 15.41 -23.88
N GLU A 135 15.36 15.28 -24.84
CA GLU A 135 16.16 16.41 -25.36
C GLU A 135 15.30 17.45 -26.07
N SER A 136 14.26 17.01 -26.78
CA SER A 136 13.27 17.89 -27.41
C SER A 136 12.27 18.50 -26.43
N GLY A 137 12.29 18.09 -25.15
CA GLY A 137 11.42 18.60 -24.09
C GLY A 137 9.96 18.12 -24.17
N TYR A 138 9.70 17.05 -24.94
CA TYR A 138 8.37 16.44 -25.03
C TYR A 138 8.11 15.38 -23.95
N ALA A 139 9.18 14.81 -23.38
CA ALA A 139 9.13 13.88 -22.28
C ALA A 139 10.02 14.34 -21.12
N GLN A 140 9.63 14.00 -19.90
CA GLN A 140 10.44 14.19 -18.70
C GLN A 140 10.34 12.93 -17.83
N LEU A 141 11.48 12.46 -17.34
CA LEU A 141 11.57 11.37 -16.37
C LEU A 141 11.94 11.94 -15.00
N GLN A 142 11.23 11.51 -13.97
CA GLN A 142 11.55 11.86 -12.58
C GLN A 142 11.21 10.69 -11.64
N ILE A 143 12.04 10.49 -10.62
CA ILE A 143 11.72 9.60 -9.51
C ILE A 143 11.15 10.45 -8.37
N ASP A 144 9.90 10.16 -8.00
CA ASP A 144 9.21 10.78 -6.86
C ASP A 144 8.85 9.70 -5.82
N GLY A 145 9.68 9.59 -4.78
CA GLY A 145 9.53 8.62 -3.71
C GLY A 145 9.49 7.16 -4.21
N ASP A 146 8.31 6.55 -4.11
CA ASP A 146 8.06 5.17 -4.54
C ASP A 146 7.60 5.06 -6.01
N TRP A 147 7.61 6.14 -6.79
CA TRP A 147 7.14 6.16 -8.17
C TRP A 147 8.21 6.67 -9.13
N LEU A 148 8.36 6.00 -10.27
CA LEU A 148 9.04 6.52 -11.45
C LEU A 148 7.98 7.12 -12.37
N GLU A 149 8.01 8.43 -12.57
CA GLU A 149 7.05 9.16 -13.39
C GLU A 149 7.63 9.49 -14.75
N ILE A 150 6.93 9.04 -15.79
CA ILE A 150 7.20 9.38 -17.18
C ILE A 150 6.16 10.42 -17.60
N GLU A 151 6.54 11.68 -17.58
CA GLU A 151 5.71 12.79 -18.03
C GLU A 151 5.82 12.95 -19.54
N LEU A 152 4.67 12.94 -20.23
CA LEU A 152 4.58 13.10 -21.68
C LEU A 152 3.66 14.27 -22.02
N ASN A 153 4.09 15.12 -22.96
CA ASN A 153 3.25 16.22 -23.41
C ASN A 153 2.00 15.70 -24.15
N SER A 154 0.82 16.16 -23.74
CA SER A 154 -0.44 15.70 -24.32
C SER A 154 -0.59 16.09 -25.80
N SER A 155 0.09 17.13 -26.28
CA SER A 155 -0.05 17.64 -27.66
C SER A 155 0.61 16.70 -28.67
N LEU A 156 1.60 15.92 -28.23
CA LEU A 156 2.24 14.86 -29.02
C LEU A 156 1.36 13.60 -29.06
N LEU A 157 0.71 13.30 -27.94
CA LEU A 157 -0.10 12.10 -27.78
C LEU A 157 -1.50 12.23 -28.40
N PHE A 158 -2.11 13.41 -28.31
CA PHE A 158 -3.51 13.63 -28.64
C PHE A 158 -3.72 14.94 -29.40
N PRO A 159 -4.65 14.97 -30.36
CA PRO A 159 -5.18 16.22 -30.89
C PRO A 159 -5.87 17.07 -29.82
N SER A 160 -6.00 18.37 -30.08
CA SER A 160 -6.71 19.29 -29.19
C SER A 160 -8.16 18.84 -28.98
N GLY A 161 -8.61 18.82 -27.72
CA GLY A 161 -9.97 18.41 -27.34
C GLY A 161 -10.33 16.94 -27.59
N SER A 162 -9.37 16.10 -27.97
CA SER A 162 -9.58 14.67 -28.23
C SER A 162 -8.87 13.79 -27.20
N ALA A 163 -9.42 12.60 -26.99
CA ALA A 163 -8.82 11.51 -26.21
C ALA A 163 -8.34 10.35 -27.10
N SER A 164 -8.42 10.47 -28.43
CA SER A 164 -7.93 9.44 -29.35
C SER A 164 -6.44 9.65 -29.64
N PRO A 165 -5.57 8.66 -29.34
CA PRO A 165 -4.13 8.80 -29.51
C PRO A 165 -3.75 8.81 -31.00
N THR A 166 -2.76 9.63 -31.35
CA THR A 166 -2.20 9.70 -32.71
C THR A 166 -1.39 8.43 -33.04
N ASN A 167 -1.05 8.21 -34.32
CA ASN A 167 -0.18 7.09 -34.68
C ASN A 167 1.22 7.24 -34.08
N GLY A 168 1.79 8.45 -34.11
CA GLY A 168 3.08 8.73 -33.45
C GLY A 168 3.02 8.49 -31.94
N ALA A 169 1.87 8.74 -31.30
CA ALA A 169 1.69 8.39 -29.89
C ALA A 169 1.81 6.87 -29.65
N LYS A 170 1.26 6.05 -30.54
CA LYS A 170 1.37 4.59 -30.45
C LYS A 170 2.81 4.12 -30.59
N ASP A 171 3.58 4.74 -31.48
CA ASP A 171 4.99 4.42 -31.67
C ASP A 171 5.81 4.74 -30.41
N ILE A 172 5.54 5.89 -29.77
CA ILE A 172 6.17 6.26 -28.49
C ILE A 172 5.78 5.27 -27.38
N LEU A 173 4.50 4.92 -27.29
CA LEU A 173 4.01 3.95 -26.31
C LEU A 173 4.58 2.56 -26.53
N LEU A 174 4.89 2.18 -27.78
CA LEU A 174 5.55 0.91 -28.10
C LEU A 174 6.97 0.86 -27.52
N VAL A 175 7.74 1.96 -27.64
CA VAL A 175 9.08 2.07 -27.04
C VAL A 175 9.01 1.95 -25.53
N ILE A 176 8.07 2.65 -24.89
CA ILE A 176 7.86 2.55 -23.44
C ILE A 176 7.46 1.12 -23.06
N TYR A 177 6.54 0.51 -23.82
CA TYR A 177 6.06 -0.84 -23.60
C TYR A 177 7.20 -1.86 -23.57
N GLN A 178 8.15 -1.80 -24.51
CA GLN A 178 9.25 -2.77 -24.59
C GLN A 178 10.07 -2.85 -23.29
N ILE A 179 10.21 -1.74 -22.58
CA ILE A 179 11.00 -1.67 -21.35
C ILE A 179 10.15 -2.12 -20.15
N ILE A 180 8.88 -1.69 -20.09
CA ILE A 180 8.01 -1.99 -18.94
C ILE A 180 7.38 -3.40 -19.01
N ALA A 181 7.37 -4.05 -20.18
CA ALA A 181 6.72 -5.34 -20.40
C ALA A 181 7.30 -6.45 -19.51
N GLU A 182 8.63 -6.47 -19.34
CA GLU A 182 9.33 -7.50 -18.55
C GLU A 182 9.25 -7.25 -17.04
N THR A 183 8.93 -6.02 -16.63
CA THR A 183 8.81 -5.63 -15.23
C THR A 183 7.53 -6.16 -14.61
N ASN A 184 7.44 -6.15 -13.28
CA ASN A 184 6.25 -6.58 -12.55
C ASN A 184 5.52 -5.41 -11.86
N ASN A 185 6.03 -4.20 -12.02
CA ASN A 185 5.63 -3.04 -11.26
C ASN A 185 4.18 -2.65 -11.56
N TYR A 186 3.46 -2.10 -10.57
CA TYR A 186 2.15 -1.48 -10.83
C TYR A 186 2.34 -0.20 -11.63
N ILE A 187 1.38 0.07 -12.51
CA ILE A 187 1.43 1.17 -13.45
C ILE A 187 0.16 1.99 -13.25
N ARG A 188 0.32 3.29 -13.04
CA ARG A 188 -0.78 4.24 -12.96
C ARG A 188 -0.67 5.23 -14.09
N VAL A 189 -1.72 5.33 -14.89
CA VAL A 189 -1.79 6.32 -15.97
C VAL A 189 -2.60 7.50 -15.47
N ARG A 190 -1.95 8.66 -15.35
CA ARG A 190 -2.53 9.89 -14.80
C ARG A 190 -2.75 10.92 -15.90
N GLY A 191 -3.99 11.36 -16.08
CA GLY A 191 -4.34 12.40 -17.05
C GLY A 191 -4.45 13.79 -16.41
N TYR A 192 -3.86 14.80 -17.08
CA TYR A 192 -3.94 16.21 -16.67
C TYR A 192 -4.38 17.10 -17.83
N THR A 193 -5.02 18.22 -17.51
CA THR A 193 -5.42 19.25 -18.46
C THR A 193 -4.96 20.63 -17.99
N ASP A 194 -5.02 21.61 -18.88
CA ASP A 194 -4.97 23.01 -18.47
C ASP A 194 -6.33 23.47 -17.94
N ASN A 195 -6.41 24.75 -17.58
CA ASN A 195 -7.61 25.39 -17.07
C ASN A 195 -8.58 25.88 -18.16
N GLN A 196 -8.31 25.64 -19.46
CA GLN A 196 -9.23 26.06 -20.50
C GLN A 196 -10.43 25.13 -20.48
N ALA A 197 -11.61 25.68 -20.20
CA ALA A 197 -12.82 24.88 -20.10
C ALA A 197 -13.15 24.23 -21.45
N ILE A 198 -13.16 22.89 -21.48
CA ILE A 198 -13.70 22.14 -22.60
C ILE A 198 -15.20 21.90 -22.42
N LYS A 199 -15.95 22.09 -23.51
CA LYS A 199 -17.34 21.67 -23.65
C LYS A 199 -17.54 21.17 -25.07
N THR A 200 -17.46 19.86 -25.26
CA THR A 200 -17.75 19.21 -26.54
C THR A 200 -18.95 18.27 -26.37
N GLU A 201 -19.49 17.75 -27.46
CA GLU A 201 -20.56 16.75 -27.40
C GLU A 201 -20.11 15.46 -26.70
N ILE A 202 -18.80 15.19 -26.68
CA ILE A 202 -18.21 13.97 -26.13
C ILE A 202 -17.77 14.18 -24.67
N PHE A 203 -17.25 15.35 -24.33
CA PHE A 203 -16.70 15.65 -23.01
C PHE A 203 -17.38 16.88 -22.39
N SER A 204 -18.01 16.65 -21.25
CA SER A 204 -18.71 17.67 -20.47
C SER A 204 -17.75 18.53 -19.65
N SER A 205 -16.56 17.99 -19.34
CA SER A 205 -15.56 18.68 -18.50
C SER A 205 -14.12 18.22 -18.75
N ASN A 206 -13.18 19.03 -18.27
CA ASN A 206 -11.75 18.72 -18.27
C ASN A 206 -11.42 17.46 -17.44
N TRP A 207 -12.21 17.18 -16.39
CA TRP A 207 -12.09 15.93 -15.63
C TRP A 207 -12.30 14.72 -16.52
N GLU A 208 -13.42 14.69 -17.27
CA GLU A 208 -13.73 13.60 -18.18
C GLU A 208 -12.63 13.44 -19.24
N LEU A 209 -12.25 14.54 -19.90
CA LEU A 209 -11.19 14.51 -20.92
C LEU A 209 -9.89 13.88 -20.37
N SER A 210 -9.52 14.23 -19.14
CA SER A 210 -8.31 13.69 -18.50
C SER A 210 -8.39 12.17 -18.27
N VAL A 211 -9.53 11.68 -17.77
CA VAL A 211 -9.78 10.25 -17.53
C VAL A 211 -9.81 9.48 -18.84
N PHE A 212 -10.49 10.01 -19.87
CA PHE A 212 -10.58 9.36 -21.18
C PHE A 212 -9.23 9.28 -21.88
N ARG A 213 -8.37 10.30 -21.76
CA ARG A 213 -6.99 10.26 -22.26
C ARG A 213 -6.18 9.18 -21.56
N ALA A 214 -6.23 9.12 -20.23
CA ALA A 214 -5.55 8.07 -19.47
C ALA A 214 -6.06 6.66 -19.87
N THR A 215 -7.38 6.52 -20.04
CA THR A 215 -8.01 5.28 -20.52
C THR A 215 -7.51 4.87 -21.90
N ALA A 216 -7.34 5.82 -22.82
CA ALA A 216 -6.89 5.52 -24.17
C ALA A 216 -5.43 5.03 -24.20
N ILE A 217 -4.56 5.60 -23.38
CA ILE A 217 -3.19 5.09 -23.20
C ILE A 217 -3.22 3.68 -22.62
N LEU A 218 -3.99 3.45 -21.55
CA LEU A 218 -4.12 2.12 -20.94
C LEU A 218 -4.58 1.08 -21.97
N ARG A 219 -5.63 1.38 -22.75
CA ARG A 219 -6.11 0.47 -23.81
C ARG A 219 -5.07 0.21 -24.89
N THR A 220 -4.24 1.20 -25.19
CA THR A 220 -3.14 1.03 -26.15
C THR A 220 -2.08 0.07 -25.59
N LEU A 221 -1.73 0.19 -24.31
CA LEU A 221 -0.79 -0.73 -23.64
C LEU A 221 -1.38 -2.14 -23.45
N GLU A 222 -2.67 -2.25 -23.17
CA GLU A 222 -3.40 -3.52 -23.13
C GLU A 222 -3.37 -4.23 -24.49
N ALA A 223 -3.57 -3.47 -25.59
CA ALA A 223 -3.46 -4.01 -26.94
C ALA A 223 -2.04 -4.51 -27.27
N LEU A 224 -1.01 -4.00 -26.59
CA LEU A 224 0.37 -4.47 -26.67
C LEU A 224 0.64 -5.68 -25.75
N THR A 225 -0.38 -6.30 -25.15
CA THR A 225 -0.32 -7.46 -24.25
C THR A 225 0.22 -7.19 -22.84
N LEU A 226 0.23 -5.93 -22.40
CA LEU A 226 0.53 -5.61 -21.01
C LEU A 226 -0.61 -6.08 -20.08
N ASN A 227 -0.26 -6.78 -18.99
CA ASN A 227 -1.25 -7.33 -18.06
C ASN A 227 -2.14 -6.22 -17.45
N PRO A 228 -3.46 -6.20 -17.72
CA PRO A 228 -4.36 -5.16 -17.20
C PRO A 228 -4.43 -5.12 -15.67
N ALA A 229 -4.20 -6.25 -14.98
CA ALA A 229 -4.22 -6.30 -13.51
C ALA A 229 -3.10 -5.48 -12.86
N ARG A 230 -2.07 -5.08 -13.62
CA ARG A 230 -1.01 -4.19 -13.16
C ARG A 230 -1.35 -2.71 -13.33
N MET A 231 -2.39 -2.39 -14.08
CA MET A 231 -2.68 -1.03 -14.52
C MET A 231 -3.87 -0.42 -13.77
N ALA A 232 -3.76 0.87 -13.45
CA ALA A 232 -4.88 1.69 -13.00
C ALA A 232 -4.85 3.04 -13.71
N ILE A 233 -6.01 3.70 -13.77
CA ILE A 233 -6.16 5.05 -14.33
C ILE A 233 -6.52 6.04 -13.23
N GLU A 234 -5.98 7.25 -13.35
CA GLU A 234 -6.33 8.39 -12.51
C GLU A 234 -6.54 9.59 -13.45
N GLY A 235 -7.58 10.38 -13.21
CA GLY A 235 -7.75 11.68 -13.86
C GLY A 235 -7.65 12.76 -12.81
N TYR A 236 -6.90 13.82 -13.08
CA TYR A 236 -6.78 14.98 -12.17
C TYR A 236 -7.41 16.25 -12.77
N GLY A 237 -7.78 16.21 -14.06
CA GLY A 237 -8.27 17.38 -14.79
C GLY A 237 -7.30 18.56 -14.67
N GLN A 238 -7.87 19.74 -14.36
CA GLN A 238 -7.15 21.00 -14.24
C GLN A 238 -6.66 21.33 -12.81
N TYR A 239 -6.93 20.46 -11.84
CA TYR A 239 -6.79 20.77 -10.41
C TYR A 239 -5.40 20.47 -9.85
N TYR A 240 -4.50 19.95 -10.68
CA TYR A 240 -3.12 19.65 -10.30
C TYR A 240 -2.11 20.23 -11.31
N PRO A 241 -2.06 21.57 -11.48
CA PRO A 241 -1.12 22.21 -12.39
C PRO A 241 0.32 22.13 -11.87
N SER A 242 1.30 21.88 -12.76
CA SER A 242 2.73 22.00 -12.43
C SER A 242 3.31 23.38 -12.79
N ALA A 243 2.64 24.12 -13.67
CA ALA A 243 3.06 25.43 -14.15
C ALA A 243 1.88 26.42 -14.11
N ASP A 244 2.20 27.71 -14.23
CA ASP A 244 1.18 28.76 -14.24
C ASP A 244 0.29 28.67 -15.49
N ASN A 245 -1.02 28.62 -15.28
CA ASN A 245 -2.03 28.56 -16.35
C ASN A 245 -2.25 29.91 -17.06
N SER A 246 -1.67 31.01 -16.57
CA SER A 246 -1.78 32.33 -17.20
C SER A 246 -1.11 32.35 -18.59
N THR A 247 0.02 31.66 -18.73
CA THR A 247 0.82 31.65 -19.97
C THR A 247 0.46 30.47 -20.88
N SER A 248 0.59 30.65 -22.20
CA SER A 248 0.38 29.55 -23.16
C SER A 248 1.39 28.41 -22.95
N ALA A 249 2.64 28.75 -22.65
CA ALA A 249 3.71 27.80 -22.34
C ALA A 249 3.40 27.00 -21.07
N GLY A 250 2.95 27.65 -19.99
CA GLY A 250 2.58 26.96 -18.75
C GLY A 250 1.36 26.06 -18.91
N ARG A 251 0.33 26.49 -19.67
CA ARG A 251 -0.78 25.61 -20.05
C ARG A 251 -0.32 24.40 -20.85
N ALA A 252 0.64 24.56 -21.77
CA ALA A 252 1.18 23.44 -22.54
C ALA A 252 1.92 22.41 -21.66
N LYS A 253 2.56 22.83 -20.57
CA LYS A 253 3.15 21.94 -19.55
C LYS A 253 2.09 21.24 -18.68
N ASN A 254 0.99 21.92 -18.39
CA ASN A 254 -0.11 21.33 -17.61
C ASN A 254 -0.90 20.28 -18.41
N ARG A 255 -0.96 20.42 -19.74
CA ARG A 255 -1.52 19.38 -20.63
C ARG A 255 -0.52 18.23 -20.78
N ARG A 256 -0.54 17.30 -19.84
CA ARG A 256 0.33 16.13 -19.84
C ARG A 256 -0.39 14.84 -19.47
N VAL A 257 0.21 13.72 -19.83
CA VAL A 257 -0.13 12.41 -19.30
C VAL A 257 1.11 11.86 -18.63
N VAL A 258 0.94 11.35 -17.40
CA VAL A 258 2.04 10.76 -16.64
C VAL A 258 1.80 9.27 -16.51
N ILE A 259 2.79 8.46 -16.90
CA ILE A 259 2.81 7.03 -16.64
C ILE A 259 3.70 6.83 -15.42
N ALA A 260 3.10 6.51 -14.27
CA ALA A 260 3.78 6.33 -13.01
C ALA A 260 3.96 4.83 -12.72
N LEU A 261 5.20 4.38 -12.56
CA LEU A 261 5.56 3.01 -12.23
C LEU A 261 5.93 2.93 -10.76
N SER A 262 5.24 2.09 -9.99
CA SER A 262 5.53 1.94 -8.56
C SER A 262 6.79 1.13 -8.33
N LYS A 263 7.43 1.34 -7.18
CA LYS A 263 8.44 0.44 -6.63
C LYS A 263 7.89 -0.96 -6.39
N TYR A 264 6.60 -1.09 -6.09
CA TYR A 264 5.95 -2.36 -5.82
C TYR A 264 5.49 -3.07 -7.10
N GLY A 265 5.41 -4.40 -7.07
CA GLY A 265 4.94 -5.21 -8.20
C GLY A 265 3.84 -6.20 -7.84
N LEU A 266 3.12 -6.67 -8.87
CA LEU A 266 2.07 -7.68 -8.72
C LEU A 266 2.70 -9.04 -8.44
N GLU A 267 2.70 -9.54 -7.20
CA GLU A 267 3.31 -10.85 -6.90
C GLU A 267 2.86 -11.90 -7.94
N LYS A 268 3.81 -12.45 -8.71
CA LYS A 268 3.53 -13.64 -9.52
C LYS A 268 3.15 -14.69 -8.50
N ALA A 269 1.87 -15.06 -8.44
CA ALA A 269 1.41 -16.13 -7.58
C ALA A 269 2.43 -17.27 -7.76
N LYS A 270 3.23 -17.53 -6.72
CA LYS A 270 4.09 -18.71 -6.72
C LYS A 270 3.09 -19.82 -6.89
N VAL A 271 3.02 -20.39 -8.10
CA VAL A 271 2.34 -21.65 -8.31
C VAL A 271 3.12 -22.56 -7.39
N VAL A 272 2.56 -22.80 -6.20
CA VAL A 272 3.02 -23.86 -5.33
C VAL A 272 2.91 -25.07 -6.23
N ALA A 273 4.05 -25.52 -6.76
CA ALA A 273 4.08 -26.74 -7.52
C ALA A 273 3.32 -27.74 -6.64
N PRO A 274 2.24 -28.38 -7.14
CA PRO A 274 1.57 -29.40 -6.35
C PRO A 274 2.69 -30.32 -5.86
N PRO A 275 2.72 -30.69 -4.57
CA PRO A 275 3.88 -31.37 -3.99
C PRO A 275 4.22 -32.55 -4.90
N THR A 276 5.28 -32.40 -5.70
CA THR A 276 5.77 -33.48 -6.53
C THR A 276 6.38 -34.41 -5.52
N ILE A 277 5.62 -35.43 -5.15
CA ILE A 277 6.13 -36.54 -4.36
C ILE A 277 7.27 -37.12 -5.19
N SER A 278 8.50 -36.81 -4.80
CA SER A 278 9.69 -37.40 -5.41
C SER A 278 9.55 -38.93 -5.35
N GLU A 279 9.89 -39.62 -6.44
CA GLU A 279 9.77 -41.09 -6.54
C GLU A 279 10.53 -41.82 -5.40
N GLU A 280 11.52 -41.15 -4.83
CA GLU A 280 12.26 -41.58 -3.64
C GLU A 280 11.36 -41.72 -2.40
N ASN A 281 10.38 -40.83 -2.20
CA ASN A 281 9.40 -40.91 -1.12
C ASN A 281 8.38 -42.04 -1.34
N VAL A 282 8.07 -42.37 -2.60
CA VAL A 282 7.21 -43.53 -2.94
C VAL A 282 7.97 -44.84 -2.66
N ALA A 283 9.28 -44.88 -2.91
CA ALA A 283 10.12 -46.04 -2.60
C ALA A 283 10.26 -46.28 -1.08
N VAL A 284 10.24 -45.23 -0.25
CA VAL A 284 10.23 -45.36 1.22
C VAL A 284 8.88 -45.88 1.74
N ILE A 285 7.76 -45.46 1.14
CA ILE A 285 6.43 -46.01 1.48
C ILE A 285 6.34 -47.51 1.15
N ASN A 286 6.92 -47.94 0.02
CA ASN A 286 6.98 -49.37 -0.34
C ASN A 286 8.00 -50.18 0.49
N ARG A 287 8.98 -49.55 1.14
CA ARG A 287 9.92 -50.25 2.04
C ARG A 287 9.40 -50.38 3.47
N ASN A 288 8.48 -49.52 3.89
CA ASN A 288 7.85 -49.60 5.23
C ASN A 288 6.56 -50.43 5.28
N SER A 289 6.14 -51.05 4.18
CA SER A 289 5.04 -52.04 4.16
C SER A 289 5.48 -53.46 4.57
N THR A 290 6.67 -53.61 5.16
CA THR A 290 7.11 -54.87 5.78
C THR A 290 7.20 -54.68 7.29
N SER A 291 6.08 -55.01 7.98
CA SER A 291 5.93 -55.37 9.41
C SER A 291 4.76 -54.70 10.14
N ILE A 292 3.57 -54.66 9.51
CA ILE A 292 2.32 -54.65 10.29
C ILE A 292 1.75 -56.06 10.22
N ALA A 293 1.68 -56.69 11.38
CA ALA A 293 1.23 -58.05 11.57
C ALA A 293 -0.19 -58.26 11.00
N ASP A 294 -0.28 -59.26 10.14
CA ASP A 294 -1.41 -60.12 9.78
C ASP A 294 -2.78 -59.76 10.40
N ASP A 295 -3.54 -58.91 9.71
CA ASP A 295 -5.00 -58.88 9.77
C ASP A 295 -5.51 -58.49 8.37
N GLU A 296 -5.33 -59.42 7.41
CA GLU A 296 -5.67 -59.23 5.99
C GLU A 296 -7.12 -58.74 5.84
N ILE A 297 -7.28 -57.49 5.42
CA ILE A 297 -8.57 -56.93 5.00
C ILE A 297 -9.02 -57.71 3.76
N ARG A 298 -10.08 -58.52 3.91
CA ARG A 298 -10.66 -59.28 2.80
C ARG A 298 -11.96 -58.62 2.34
N VAL A 299 -12.05 -58.39 1.04
CA VAL A 299 -13.22 -57.84 0.36
C VAL A 299 -13.97 -59.00 -0.27
N ILE A 300 -15.20 -59.26 0.20
CA ILE A 300 -16.06 -60.34 -0.29
C ILE A 300 -17.23 -59.70 -1.04
N GLU A 301 -17.41 -60.09 -2.30
CA GLU A 301 -18.57 -59.73 -3.11
C GLU A 301 -19.71 -60.71 -2.79
N LEU A 302 -20.84 -60.18 -2.33
CA LEU A 302 -22.04 -60.94 -1.99
C LEU A 302 -22.87 -61.20 -3.26
N ASP A 303 -23.61 -62.31 -3.29
CA ASP A 303 -24.44 -62.73 -4.44
C ASP A 303 -25.53 -61.71 -4.86
N ASN A 304 -25.80 -60.69 -4.04
CA ASN A 304 -26.72 -59.59 -4.34
C ASN A 304 -26.01 -58.32 -4.88
N GLY A 305 -24.72 -58.41 -5.23
CA GLY A 305 -23.91 -57.29 -5.71
C GLY A 305 -23.45 -56.32 -4.61
N GLY A 306 -23.60 -56.69 -3.33
CA GLY A 306 -23.08 -55.93 -2.20
C GLY A 306 -21.61 -56.28 -1.91
N ILE A 307 -20.85 -55.32 -1.38
CA ILE A 307 -19.45 -55.54 -0.98
C ILE A 307 -19.37 -55.55 0.55
N ARG A 308 -18.76 -56.60 1.12
CA ARG A 308 -18.46 -56.68 2.57
C ARG A 308 -16.96 -56.71 2.80
N ILE A 309 -16.49 -55.83 3.67
CA ILE A 309 -15.09 -55.73 4.08
C ILE A 309 -14.97 -56.23 5.52
N THR A 310 -14.13 -57.24 5.77
CA THR A 310 -13.92 -57.84 7.11
C THR A 310 -12.45 -58.18 7.34
N THR A 311 -12.01 -58.06 8.59
CA THR A 311 -10.68 -58.52 9.05
C THR A 311 -10.76 -59.83 9.84
N ARG A 312 -11.96 -60.40 10.04
CA ARG A 312 -12.14 -61.62 10.82
C ARG A 312 -11.80 -62.87 10.00
N ALA A 313 -10.87 -63.68 10.49
CA ALA A 313 -10.58 -65.01 9.94
C ALA A 313 -11.76 -65.98 10.20
N GLU A 314 -12.56 -66.24 9.17
CA GLU A 314 -13.60 -67.27 9.19
C GLU A 314 -12.92 -68.65 9.13
N THR A 315 -13.03 -69.43 10.20
CA THR A 315 -12.58 -70.82 10.23
C THR A 315 -13.50 -71.69 9.36
N ASN A 316 -12.92 -72.29 8.32
CA ASN A 316 -13.56 -73.35 7.53
C ASN A 316 -14.03 -74.50 8.43
N ALA A 317 -15.35 -74.64 8.61
CA ALA A 317 -15.98 -75.86 9.06
C ALA A 317 -16.64 -76.53 7.84
N ASN A 318 -15.88 -77.40 7.16
CA ASN A 318 -16.47 -78.32 6.18
C ASN A 318 -16.97 -79.59 6.89
N ASN A 319 -18.18 -79.98 6.48
CA ASN A 319 -18.77 -81.32 6.45
C ASN A 319 -19.58 -81.88 7.64
N GLU A 320 -20.74 -82.39 7.19
CA GLU A 320 -21.54 -83.51 7.67
C GLU A 320 -22.70 -83.31 8.66
N ALA A 321 -23.88 -83.32 8.02
CA ALA A 321 -24.97 -84.26 8.27
C ALA A 321 -25.84 -84.07 9.53
N THR A 322 -27.07 -83.58 9.30
CA THR A 322 -28.27 -84.28 9.83
C THR A 322 -29.55 -83.85 9.09
N LYS A 323 -30.08 -84.73 8.24
CA LYS A 323 -31.53 -85.04 8.17
C LYS A 323 -31.79 -86.17 9.19
N PRO A 324 -33.01 -86.45 9.69
CA PRO A 324 -34.34 -86.06 9.19
C PRO A 324 -35.35 -85.62 10.29
N SER A 325 -36.55 -85.13 9.92
CA SER A 325 -37.84 -85.71 10.34
C SER A 325 -39.03 -84.88 9.81
N GLN A 326 -40.03 -85.59 9.28
CA GLN A 326 -41.34 -85.10 8.84
C GLN A 326 -42.31 -85.00 10.01
N ALA A 327 -43.25 -84.02 9.96
CA ALA A 327 -44.69 -84.14 10.23
C ALA A 327 -45.30 -82.71 10.34
N LYS A 328 -46.23 -82.28 9.47
CA LYS A 328 -47.71 -82.47 9.57
C LYS A 328 -48.28 -81.84 10.86
N THR A 329 -49.31 -80.99 10.92
CA THR A 329 -50.43 -80.59 10.02
C THR A 329 -51.22 -79.45 10.72
N ASN A 330 -52.27 -78.96 10.03
CA ASN A 330 -53.44 -78.18 10.48
C ASN A 330 -53.29 -76.65 10.29
N GLU A 331 -54.22 -75.93 9.66
CA GLU A 331 -55.59 -76.20 9.20
C GLU A 331 -55.89 -75.23 8.03
#